data_AF-A0A2D8GDY5-F1
#
_entry.id   AF-A0A2D8GDY5-F1
#
_cell.length_a   1.000
_cell.length_b   1.000
_cell.length_c   1.000
_cell.angle_alpha   90.00
_cell.angle_beta   90.00
_cell.angle_gamma   90.00
#
_symmetry.space_group_name_H-M   'P 1'
#
loop_
_entity.id
_entity.type
_entity.pdbx_description
1 polymer ?
#
loop_
_entity_poly.entity_id
_entity_poly.type
_entity_poly.pdbx_seq_one_letter_code
_entity_poly.pdbx_strand_id
1 'polypeptide(L)'
;MLEKNLNNIKDWLKKDFNNQDNDKIKNSLISILNSGPNFNKVLFEKHYNDICFIIHRFSQKPWTTQKFISDKLNIDKETLIKLNNLVRNNNILQDIILDKGIGRKYWKTIIPFAKRTNDVLEKNLEFPKRIAIFPGVSCMFYCGFCGRNQKAKYPTDILDESLKMYQKLFLQKSEDTAFSISGGLEPLTNPKLGNIIESAYKNNIRVPLITNGYALT
;
A
#
# COMPACT_ATOMS: atom_id res chain seq x y z
N MET A 1 12.07 -15.24 -22.23
CA MET A 1 11.76 -14.08 -23.10
C MET A 1 11.05 -12.96 -22.33
N LEU A 2 10.00 -13.26 -21.55
CA LEU A 2 9.29 -12.30 -20.70
C LEU A 2 10.18 -11.58 -19.66
N GLU A 3 11.08 -12.28 -18.96
CA GLU A 3 11.95 -11.64 -17.96
C GLU A 3 12.90 -10.59 -18.56
N LYS A 4 13.48 -10.88 -19.73
CA LYS A 4 14.33 -9.93 -20.47
C LYS A 4 13.53 -8.69 -20.89
N ASN A 5 12.29 -8.88 -21.34
CA ASN A 5 11.37 -7.78 -21.68
C ASN A 5 11.06 -6.91 -20.45
N LEU A 6 10.84 -7.51 -19.28
CA LEU A 6 10.57 -6.79 -18.04
C LEU A 6 11.78 -6.00 -17.53
N ASN A 7 13.00 -6.53 -17.69
CA ASN A 7 14.22 -5.82 -17.30
C ASN A 7 14.44 -4.55 -18.13
N ASN A 8 14.25 -4.62 -19.45
CA ASN A 8 14.34 -3.44 -20.32
C ASN A 8 13.32 -2.36 -19.94
N ILE A 9 12.07 -2.75 -19.66
CA ILE A 9 11.02 -1.83 -19.23
C ILE A 9 11.35 -1.22 -17.87
N LYS A 10 11.89 -2.01 -16.93
CA LYS A 10 12.30 -1.52 -15.62
C LYS A 10 13.39 -0.45 -15.73
N ASP A 11 14.35 -0.62 -16.62
CA ASP A 11 15.42 0.38 -16.84
C ASP A 11 14.90 1.63 -17.53
N TRP A 12 13.97 1.49 -18.48
CA TRP A 12 13.24 2.62 -19.06
C TRP A 12 12.45 3.41 -18.01
N LEU A 13 11.77 2.73 -17.09
CA LEU A 13 11.03 3.37 -16.00
C LEU A 13 11.91 4.13 -15.01
N LYS A 14 13.22 3.86 -14.91
CA LYS A 14 14.11 4.62 -14.02
C LYS A 14 14.45 6.01 -14.55
N LYS A 15 14.23 6.26 -15.84
CA LYS A 15 14.56 7.51 -16.51
C LYS A 15 13.34 8.41 -16.61
N ASP A 16 13.58 9.70 -16.81
CA ASP A 16 12.52 10.62 -17.23
C ASP A 16 11.92 10.19 -18.57
N PHE A 17 10.63 10.47 -18.74
CA PHE A 17 9.93 10.06 -19.96
C PHE A 17 10.46 10.82 -21.19
N ASN A 18 10.94 10.07 -22.18
CA ASN A 18 11.36 10.59 -23.48
C ASN A 18 10.84 9.66 -24.59
N ASN A 19 10.20 10.24 -25.60
CA ASN A 19 9.69 9.49 -26.76
C ASN A 19 10.78 8.71 -27.50
N GLN A 20 12.02 9.24 -27.55
CA GLN A 20 13.13 8.58 -28.24
C GLN A 20 13.54 7.25 -27.58
N ASP A 21 13.30 7.10 -26.27
CA ASP A 21 13.60 5.86 -25.56
C ASP A 21 12.47 4.82 -25.69
N ASN A 22 11.29 5.20 -26.18
CA ASN A 22 10.17 4.29 -26.33
C ASN A 22 10.45 3.21 -27.39
N ASP A 23 11.18 3.52 -28.46
CA ASP A 23 11.48 2.52 -29.50
C ASP A 23 12.26 1.31 -28.95
N LYS A 24 13.07 1.53 -27.91
CA LYS A 24 13.85 0.46 -27.24
C LYS A 24 12.98 -0.57 -26.53
N ILE A 25 11.76 -0.19 -26.12
CA ILE A 25 10.82 -1.07 -25.43
C ILE A 25 9.64 -1.50 -26.30
N LYS A 26 9.56 -1.02 -27.54
CA LYS A 26 8.41 -1.24 -28.44
C LYS A 26 8.09 -2.71 -28.64
N ASN A 27 9.10 -3.52 -28.98
CA ASN A 27 8.93 -4.96 -29.17
C ASN A 27 8.52 -5.66 -27.87
N SER A 28 9.05 -5.22 -26.73
CA SER A 28 8.67 -5.75 -25.42
C SER A 28 7.21 -5.42 -25.08
N LEU A 29 6.76 -4.18 -25.33
CA LEU A 29 5.37 -3.78 -25.10
C LEU A 29 4.38 -4.46 -26.05
N ILE A 30 4.71 -4.58 -27.34
CA ILE A 30 3.91 -5.35 -28.31
C ILE A 30 3.75 -6.79 -27.84
N SER A 31 4.85 -7.43 -27.43
CA SER A 31 4.82 -8.80 -26.91
C SER A 31 3.91 -8.94 -25.68
N ILE A 32 3.91 -7.95 -24.79
CA ILE A 32 3.08 -7.95 -23.56
C ILE A 32 1.61 -7.70 -23.89
N LEU A 33 1.34 -6.83 -24.86
CA LEU A 33 -0.03 -6.52 -25.27
C LEU A 33 -0.68 -7.66 -26.03
N ASN A 34 0.08 -8.35 -26.90
CA ASN A 34 -0.37 -9.55 -27.60
C ASN A 34 -0.76 -10.69 -26.66
N SER A 35 -0.18 -10.75 -25.45
CA SER A 35 -0.56 -11.79 -24.46
C SER A 35 -1.76 -11.41 -23.60
N GLY A 36 -2.34 -10.22 -23.77
CA GLY A 36 -3.53 -9.77 -23.05
C GLY A 36 -4.82 -9.96 -23.87
N PRO A 37 -5.99 -9.98 -23.20
CA PRO A 37 -7.27 -9.97 -23.89
C PRO A 37 -7.47 -8.64 -24.64
N ASN A 38 -8.14 -8.68 -25.81
CA ASN A 38 -8.57 -7.50 -26.58
C ASN A 38 -7.45 -6.61 -27.14
N PHE A 39 -6.32 -7.18 -27.57
CA PHE A 39 -5.29 -6.40 -28.27
C PHE A 39 -5.82 -5.82 -29.58
N ASN A 40 -5.90 -4.49 -29.64
CA ASN A 40 -6.20 -3.76 -30.87
C ASN A 40 -4.90 -3.17 -31.44
N LYS A 41 -4.35 -3.86 -32.44
CA LYS A 41 -3.09 -3.46 -33.10
C LYS A 41 -3.16 -2.05 -33.70
N VAL A 42 -4.26 -1.70 -34.35
CA VAL A 42 -4.45 -0.39 -34.99
C VAL A 42 -4.44 0.74 -33.95
N LEU A 43 -5.16 0.55 -32.84
CA LEU A 43 -5.17 1.52 -31.74
C LEU A 43 -3.79 1.67 -31.12
N PHE A 44 -3.09 0.55 -30.89
CA PHE A 44 -1.74 0.56 -30.33
C PHE A 44 -0.74 1.27 -31.24
N GLU A 45 -0.71 0.96 -32.54
CA GLU A 45 0.23 1.57 -33.48
C GLU A 45 0.01 3.09 -33.59
N LYS A 46 -1.26 3.51 -33.58
CA LYS A 46 -1.63 4.93 -33.60
C LYS A 46 -1.24 5.67 -32.30
N HIS A 47 -1.47 5.04 -31.15
CA HIS A 47 -1.32 5.67 -29.82
C HIS A 47 -0.15 5.09 -29.02
N TYR A 48 0.90 4.62 -29.69
CA TYR A 48 2.01 3.94 -29.04
C TYR A 48 2.67 4.80 -27.95
N ASN A 49 3.02 6.04 -28.29
CA ASN A 49 3.67 6.96 -27.37
C ASN A 49 2.75 7.38 -26.22
N ASP A 50 1.45 7.48 -26.47
CA ASP A 50 0.44 7.81 -25.46
C ASP A 50 0.32 6.69 -24.42
N ILE A 51 0.28 5.43 -24.88
CA ILE A 51 0.26 4.25 -24.02
C ILE A 51 1.55 4.18 -23.19
N CYS A 52 2.72 4.41 -23.82
CA CYS A 52 3.99 4.48 -23.11
C CYS A 52 3.96 5.57 -22.03
N PHE A 53 3.45 6.76 -22.36
CA PHE A 53 3.33 7.85 -21.40
C PHE A 53 2.42 7.48 -20.23
N ILE A 54 1.25 6.90 -20.47
CA ILE A 54 0.31 6.48 -19.42
C ILE A 54 0.98 5.47 -18.48
N ILE A 55 1.60 4.41 -19.03
CA ILE A 55 2.30 3.38 -18.25
C ILE A 55 3.42 4.02 -17.43
N HIS A 56 4.30 4.80 -18.07
CA HIS A 56 5.41 5.47 -17.40
C HIS A 56 4.89 6.35 -16.27
N ARG A 57 3.90 7.20 -16.59
CA ARG A 57 3.40 8.22 -15.69
C ARG A 57 2.76 7.62 -14.45
N PHE A 58 1.93 6.58 -14.57
CA PHE A 58 1.35 5.92 -13.39
C PHE A 58 2.36 5.05 -12.64
N SER A 59 3.39 4.53 -13.31
CA SER A 59 4.50 3.84 -12.64
C SER A 59 5.34 4.79 -11.77
N GLN A 60 5.41 6.08 -12.11
CA GLN A 60 6.21 7.07 -11.40
C GLN A 60 5.40 7.96 -10.45
N LYS A 61 4.23 8.42 -10.90
CA LYS A 61 3.40 9.44 -10.24
C LYS A 61 1.95 8.95 -10.15
N PRO A 62 1.63 8.07 -9.18
CA PRO A 62 0.32 7.45 -9.00
C PRO A 62 -0.88 8.39 -8.98
N TRP A 63 -0.69 9.60 -8.45
CA TRP A 63 -1.76 10.60 -8.27
C TRP A 63 -1.97 11.52 -9.47
N THR A 64 -1.42 11.18 -10.62
CA THR A 64 -1.62 11.98 -11.82
C THR A 64 -3.10 11.94 -12.23
N THR A 65 -3.70 13.13 -12.42
CA THR A 65 -5.11 13.22 -12.80
C THR A 65 -5.30 12.84 -14.27
N GLN A 66 -6.46 12.28 -14.60
CA GLN A 66 -6.82 11.96 -15.98
C GLN A 66 -6.88 13.21 -16.86
N LYS A 67 -7.31 14.36 -16.30
CA LYS A 67 -7.27 15.66 -16.98
C LYS A 67 -5.85 16.03 -17.41
N PHE A 68 -4.88 15.93 -16.50
CA PHE A 68 -3.48 16.19 -16.83
C PHE A 68 -2.97 15.30 -17.97
N ILE A 69 -3.36 14.02 -17.98
CA ILE A 69 -2.97 13.09 -19.05
C ILE A 69 -3.61 13.51 -20.38
N SER A 70 -4.91 13.81 -20.39
CA SER A 70 -5.65 14.26 -21.57
C SER A 70 -5.01 15.52 -22.17
N ASP A 71 -4.75 16.53 -21.33
CA ASP A 71 -4.17 17.81 -21.74
C ASP A 71 -2.73 17.62 -22.25
N LYS A 72 -1.94 16.78 -21.57
CA LYS A 72 -0.53 16.53 -21.93
C LYS A 72 -0.37 15.77 -23.24
N LEU A 73 -1.28 14.84 -23.52
CA LEU A 73 -1.29 14.03 -24.73
C LEU A 73 -2.09 14.68 -25.87
N ASN A 74 -2.85 15.75 -25.57
CA ASN A 74 -3.78 16.39 -26.51
C ASN A 74 -4.77 15.39 -27.13
N ILE A 75 -5.34 14.52 -26.29
CA ILE A 75 -6.34 13.52 -26.68
C ILE A 75 -7.69 13.83 -26.04
N ASP A 76 -8.76 13.44 -26.74
CA ASP A 76 -10.11 13.53 -26.21
C ASP A 76 -10.39 12.47 -25.13
N LYS A 77 -11.49 12.68 -24.40
CA LYS A 77 -11.94 11.81 -23.30
C LYS A 77 -12.22 10.38 -23.76
N GLU A 78 -12.82 10.17 -24.91
CA GLU A 78 -13.18 8.83 -25.40
C GLU A 78 -11.94 8.02 -25.75
N THR A 79 -10.99 8.67 -26.42
CA THR A 79 -9.67 8.11 -26.73
C THR A 79 -8.94 7.74 -25.45
N LEU A 80 -8.88 8.64 -24.46
CA LEU A 80 -8.24 8.35 -23.17
C LEU A 80 -8.91 7.16 -22.44
N ILE A 81 -10.24 7.05 -22.47
CA ILE A 81 -10.96 5.90 -21.91
C ILE A 81 -10.55 4.60 -22.60
N LYS A 82 -10.47 4.58 -23.93
CA LYS A 82 -10.04 3.40 -24.70
C LYS A 82 -8.61 2.97 -24.33
N LEU A 83 -7.68 3.93 -24.24
CA LEU A 83 -6.29 3.66 -23.84
C LEU A 83 -6.20 3.14 -22.40
N ASN A 84 -6.91 3.78 -21.47
CA ASN A 84 -6.96 3.33 -20.08
C ASN A 84 -7.53 1.91 -19.94
N ASN A 85 -8.58 1.57 -20.69
CA ASN A 85 -9.15 0.22 -20.68
C ASN A 85 -8.15 -0.82 -21.20
N LEU A 86 -7.43 -0.51 -22.27
CA LEU A 86 -6.37 -1.39 -22.80
C LEU A 86 -5.27 -1.65 -21.76
N VAL A 87 -4.81 -0.59 -21.07
CA VAL A 87 -3.79 -0.72 -20.03
C VAL A 87 -4.32 -1.46 -18.79
N ARG A 88 -5.55 -1.13 -18.36
CA ARG A 88 -6.20 -1.70 -17.17
C ARG A 88 -6.47 -3.19 -17.31
N ASN A 89 -6.88 -3.64 -18.48
CA ASN A 89 -7.28 -5.03 -18.72
C ASN A 89 -6.10 -5.97 -19.02
N ASN A 90 -4.87 -5.46 -19.02
CA ASN A 90 -3.67 -6.26 -19.18
C ASN A 90 -2.93 -6.41 -17.84
N ASN A 91 -2.97 -7.62 -17.26
CA ASN A 91 -2.37 -7.91 -15.96
C ASN A 91 -0.87 -7.60 -15.91
N ILE A 92 -0.14 -7.88 -16.98
CA ILE A 92 1.32 -7.63 -17.02
C ILE A 92 1.61 -6.13 -17.03
N LEU A 93 0.81 -5.33 -17.73
CA LEU A 93 0.93 -3.87 -17.68
C LEU A 93 0.57 -3.31 -16.30
N GLN A 94 -0.44 -3.89 -15.64
CA GLN A 94 -0.74 -3.56 -14.24
C GLN A 94 0.46 -3.88 -13.34
N ASP A 95 1.05 -5.07 -13.44
CA ASP A 95 2.24 -5.44 -12.67
C ASP A 95 3.42 -4.48 -12.93
N ILE A 96 3.60 -4.02 -14.17
CA ILE A 96 4.61 -3.02 -14.50
C ILE A 96 4.35 -1.71 -13.73
N ILE A 97 3.12 -1.21 -13.80
CA ILE A 97 2.71 0.05 -13.12
C ILE A 97 2.84 -0.06 -11.60
N LEU A 98 2.40 -1.19 -11.04
CA LEU A 98 2.29 -1.39 -9.61
C LEU A 98 3.62 -1.77 -8.95
N ASP A 99 4.51 -2.47 -9.64
CA ASP A 99 5.71 -3.07 -9.02
C ASP A 99 7.05 -2.61 -9.57
N LYS A 100 7.13 -2.09 -10.80
CA LYS A 100 8.42 -1.87 -11.47
C LYS A 100 8.90 -0.42 -11.41
N GLY A 101 7.99 0.56 -11.29
CA GLY A 101 8.33 1.98 -11.19
C GLY A 101 8.74 2.46 -9.79
N ILE A 102 9.02 3.77 -9.65
CA ILE A 102 9.32 4.42 -8.36
C ILE A 102 8.03 4.52 -7.52
N GLY A 103 6.88 4.69 -8.17
CA GLY A 103 5.55 4.75 -7.56
C GLY A 103 5.11 3.47 -6.85
N ARG A 104 5.83 2.36 -6.99
CA ARG A 104 5.49 1.06 -6.39
C ARG A 104 5.22 1.12 -4.89
N LYS A 105 5.98 1.94 -4.14
CA LYS A 105 5.80 2.08 -2.68
C LYS A 105 4.43 2.66 -2.34
N TYR A 106 3.98 3.66 -3.12
CA TYR A 106 2.68 4.29 -2.96
C TYR A 106 1.56 3.34 -3.33
N TRP A 107 1.66 2.67 -4.48
CA TRP A 107 0.66 1.70 -4.92
C TRP A 107 0.46 0.58 -3.90
N LYS A 108 1.55 -0.03 -3.41
CA LYS A 108 1.48 -1.07 -2.36
C LYS A 108 0.86 -0.57 -1.06
N THR A 109 0.97 0.71 -0.77
CA THR A 109 0.39 1.31 0.43
C THR A 109 -1.11 1.56 0.27
N ILE A 110 -1.55 2.07 -0.88
CA ILE A 110 -2.94 2.52 -1.08
C ILE A 110 -3.87 1.42 -1.56
N ILE A 111 -3.41 0.54 -2.45
CA ILE A 111 -4.26 -0.49 -3.08
C ILE A 111 -4.99 -1.38 -2.07
N PRO A 112 -4.37 -1.86 -0.97
CA PRO A 112 -5.08 -2.66 0.03
C PRO A 112 -6.30 -1.96 0.63
N PHE A 113 -6.31 -0.63 0.68
CA PHE A 113 -7.43 0.17 1.14
C PHE A 113 -8.41 0.46 0.01
N ALA A 114 -7.92 0.86 -1.17
CA ALA A 114 -8.77 1.18 -2.32
C ALA A 114 -9.60 -0.01 -2.81
N LYS A 115 -9.09 -1.23 -2.68
CA LYS A 115 -9.83 -2.46 -3.03
C LYS A 115 -11.11 -2.67 -2.21
N ARG A 116 -11.21 -2.08 -1.02
CA ARG A 116 -12.39 -2.18 -0.13
C ARG A 116 -13.47 -1.14 -0.41
N THR A 117 -13.37 -0.40 -1.51
CA THR A 117 -14.37 0.63 -1.84
C THR A 117 -15.77 0.03 -2.02
N ASN A 118 -15.87 -1.19 -2.58
CA ASN A 118 -17.16 -1.87 -2.75
C ASN A 118 -17.79 -2.22 -1.39
N ASP A 119 -17.01 -2.69 -0.42
CA ASP A 119 -17.50 -2.99 0.94
C ASP A 119 -18.16 -1.77 1.58
N VAL A 120 -17.61 -0.57 1.36
CA VAL A 120 -18.19 0.69 1.84
C VAL A 120 -19.53 1.00 1.15
N LEU A 121 -19.61 0.81 -0.17
CA LEU A 121 -20.83 1.05 -0.95
C LEU A 121 -21.95 0.07 -0.56
N GLU A 122 -21.57 -1.18 -0.26
CA GLU A 122 -22.47 -2.27 0.12
C GLU A 122 -22.78 -2.31 1.63
N LYS A 123 -22.12 -1.45 2.42
CA LYS A 123 -22.22 -1.40 3.90
C LYS A 123 -21.79 -2.70 4.59
N ASN A 124 -20.86 -3.43 3.97
CA ASN A 124 -20.25 -4.60 4.58
C ASN A 124 -19.25 -4.14 5.66
N LEU A 125 -19.38 -4.70 6.87
CA LEU A 125 -18.45 -4.44 7.96
C LEU A 125 -17.27 -5.39 7.84
N GLU A 126 -16.06 -4.82 7.85
CA GLU A 126 -14.82 -5.56 7.69
C GLU A 126 -13.86 -5.25 8.84
N PHE A 127 -13.03 -6.23 9.20
CA PHE A 127 -12.04 -6.04 10.25
C PHE A 127 -10.96 -5.04 9.79
N PRO A 128 -10.45 -4.15 10.67
CA PRO A 128 -9.42 -3.19 10.29
C PRO A 128 -8.14 -3.88 9.81
N LYS A 129 -7.55 -3.43 8.69
CA LYS A 129 -6.27 -3.98 8.18
C LYS A 129 -5.10 -3.82 9.16
N ARG A 130 -5.15 -2.79 10.01
CA ARG A 130 -4.10 -2.48 10.98
C ARG A 130 -4.73 -2.05 12.30
N ILE A 131 -4.26 -2.64 13.39
CA ILE A 131 -4.65 -2.26 14.74
C ILE A 131 -3.41 -1.93 15.54
N ALA A 132 -3.35 -0.70 16.07
CA ALA A 132 -2.38 -0.31 17.09
C ALA A 132 -3.06 -0.42 18.46
N ILE A 133 -2.46 -1.17 19.38
CA ILE A 133 -2.90 -1.24 20.76
C ILE A 133 -1.95 -0.43 21.66
N PHE A 134 -2.52 0.20 22.68
CA PHE A 134 -1.83 1.15 23.56
C PHE A 134 -1.94 0.70 25.03
N PRO A 135 -1.16 -0.32 25.44
CA PRO A 135 -1.31 -0.94 26.76
C PRO A 135 -0.61 -0.16 27.88
N GLY A 136 0.24 0.82 27.57
CA GLY A 136 1.00 1.57 28.58
C GLY A 136 0.09 2.27 29.58
N VAL A 137 0.43 2.23 30.87
CA VAL A 137 -0.34 2.87 31.94
C VAL A 137 0.22 4.23 32.34
N SER A 138 1.48 4.49 32.03
CA SER A 138 2.14 5.78 32.25
C SER A 138 3.30 5.95 31.27
N CYS A 139 3.88 7.16 31.21
CA CYS A 139 5.10 7.39 30.45
C CYS A 139 5.96 8.41 31.20
N MET A 140 7.21 8.03 31.46
CA MET A 140 8.18 8.77 32.26
C MET A 140 8.84 9.92 31.50
N PHE A 141 8.80 9.91 30.17
CA PHE A 141 9.48 10.91 29.34
C PHE A 141 8.56 12.02 28.88
N TYR A 142 9.08 13.24 28.93
CA TYR A 142 8.54 14.39 28.22
C TYR A 142 9.26 14.52 26.88
N CYS A 143 8.64 14.02 25.81
CA CYS A 143 9.17 14.17 24.46
C CYS A 143 8.49 15.37 23.79
N GLY A 144 9.26 16.37 23.36
CA GLY A 144 8.72 17.60 22.74
C GLY A 144 7.90 17.38 21.45
N PHE A 145 8.11 16.24 20.78
CA PHE A 145 7.35 15.83 19.59
C PHE A 145 6.11 14.97 19.91
N CYS A 146 5.88 14.62 21.18
CA CYS A 146 4.80 13.72 21.57
C CYS A 146 3.54 14.53 21.93
N GLY A 147 2.52 14.43 21.08
CA GLY A 147 1.22 15.08 21.29
C GLY A 147 0.33 14.46 22.38
N ARG A 148 0.85 13.54 23.21
CA ARG A 148 0.09 12.95 24.32
C ARG A 148 -0.16 13.99 25.42
N ASN A 149 -1.20 13.79 26.21
CA ASN A 149 -1.29 14.43 27.51
C ASN A 149 -0.15 13.89 28.41
N GLN A 150 0.83 14.74 28.68
CA GLN A 150 2.06 14.34 29.39
C GLN A 150 1.80 13.93 30.85
N LYS A 151 0.68 14.40 31.43
CA LYS A 151 0.24 14.06 32.79
C LYS A 151 -0.66 12.83 32.84
N ALA A 152 -1.07 12.27 31.69
CA ALA A 152 -1.98 11.13 31.66
C ALA A 152 -1.36 9.90 32.32
N LYS A 153 -2.17 9.25 33.16
CA LYS A 153 -1.91 7.95 33.77
C LYS A 153 -3.22 7.19 33.81
N TYR A 154 -3.19 5.91 33.46
CA TYR A 154 -4.32 5.01 33.62
C TYR A 154 -4.20 4.25 34.94
N PRO A 155 -5.34 3.95 35.59
CA PRO A 155 -5.32 3.15 36.81
C PRO A 155 -4.89 1.71 36.49
N THR A 156 -4.33 1.01 37.46
CA THR A 156 -3.76 -0.34 37.26
C THR A 156 -4.77 -1.46 37.52
N ASP A 157 -5.90 -1.16 38.13
CA ASP A 157 -7.01 -2.09 38.39
C ASP A 157 -7.70 -2.57 37.11
N ILE A 158 -7.71 -1.77 36.05
CA ILE A 158 -8.28 -2.14 34.74
C ILE A 158 -7.40 -3.11 33.94
N LEU A 159 -6.21 -3.45 34.42
CA LEU A 159 -5.22 -4.20 33.63
C LEU A 159 -5.70 -5.62 33.27
N ASP A 160 -6.34 -6.32 34.21
CA ASP A 160 -6.81 -7.68 33.97
C ASP A 160 -8.01 -7.70 33.01
N GLU A 161 -8.90 -6.71 33.08
CA GLU A 161 -9.98 -6.54 32.10
C GLU A 161 -9.43 -6.20 30.71
N SER A 162 -8.47 -5.27 30.65
CA SER A 162 -7.80 -4.87 29.41
C SER A 162 -7.07 -6.05 28.75
N LEU A 163 -6.42 -6.91 29.54
CA LEU A 163 -5.78 -8.13 29.04
C LEU A 163 -6.78 -9.07 28.37
N LYS A 164 -7.95 -9.31 29.00
CA LYS A 164 -9.02 -10.14 28.41
C LYS A 164 -9.52 -9.56 27.09
N MET A 165 -9.68 -8.23 27.02
CA MET A 165 -10.06 -7.54 25.78
C MET A 165 -9.02 -7.78 24.67
N TYR A 166 -7.72 -7.60 24.95
CA TYR A 166 -6.67 -7.84 23.94
C TYR A 166 -6.63 -9.31 23.49
N GLN A 167 -6.76 -10.26 24.42
CA GLN A 167 -6.82 -11.69 24.10
C GLN A 167 -8.00 -12.02 23.17
N LYS A 168 -9.18 -11.46 23.45
CA LYS A 168 -10.35 -11.60 22.59
C LYS A 168 -10.11 -11.00 21.20
N LEU A 169 -9.47 -9.84 21.14
CA LEU A 169 -9.17 -9.17 19.87
C LEU A 169 -8.22 -10.00 18.99
N PHE A 170 -7.20 -10.62 19.58
CA PHE A 170 -6.27 -11.51 18.87
C PHE A 170 -6.95 -12.79 18.37
N LEU A 171 -7.89 -13.32 19.14
CA LEU A 171 -8.68 -14.49 18.76
C LEU A 171 -9.64 -14.20 17.58
N GLN A 172 -10.23 -13.00 17.56
CA GLN A 172 -11.20 -12.58 16.55
C GLN A 172 -10.59 -11.92 15.31
N LYS A 173 -9.26 -11.95 15.15
CA LYS A 173 -8.58 -11.29 14.04
C LYS A 173 -9.01 -11.85 12.68
N SER A 174 -9.01 -10.99 11.67
CA SER A 174 -8.92 -11.42 10.28
C SER A 174 -7.47 -11.82 9.93
N GLU A 175 -7.30 -12.73 8.97
CA GLU A 175 -5.98 -13.19 8.49
C GLU A 175 -5.09 -12.05 7.97
N ASP A 176 -5.72 -11.02 7.39
CA ASP A 176 -5.05 -9.90 6.75
C ASP A 176 -4.74 -8.73 7.70
N THR A 177 -5.05 -8.89 8.99
CA THR A 177 -4.91 -7.83 9.98
C THR A 177 -3.54 -7.85 10.63
N ALA A 178 -2.82 -6.73 10.52
CA ALA A 178 -1.58 -6.52 11.22
C ALA A 178 -1.82 -5.82 12.56
N PHE A 179 -1.15 -6.30 13.61
CA PHE A 179 -1.18 -5.68 14.93
C PHE A 179 0.13 -4.96 15.21
N SER A 180 0.11 -3.99 16.12
CA SER A 180 1.30 -3.36 16.70
C SER A 180 1.00 -2.93 18.13
N ILE A 181 1.99 -3.02 19.01
CA ILE A 181 1.93 -2.39 20.33
C ILE A 181 2.67 -1.06 20.21
N SER A 182 1.97 0.02 20.52
CA SER A 182 2.48 1.38 20.36
C SER A 182 2.22 2.25 21.59
N GLY A 183 2.48 3.55 21.45
CA GLY A 183 2.57 4.52 22.54
C GLY A 183 1.24 5.05 23.08
N GLY A 184 1.05 6.37 23.04
CA GLY A 184 0.06 7.06 23.88
C GLY A 184 0.57 7.21 25.32
N LEU A 185 0.99 6.09 25.92
CA LEU A 185 1.85 5.97 27.10
C LEU A 185 2.91 4.88 26.83
N GLU A 186 3.90 4.69 27.70
CA GLU A 186 5.02 3.76 27.44
C GLU A 186 4.57 2.32 27.69
N PRO A 187 4.57 1.43 26.68
CA PRO A 187 4.11 0.05 26.85
C PRO A 187 4.84 -0.73 27.94
N LEU A 188 6.14 -0.50 28.12
CA LEU A 188 6.93 -1.19 29.15
C LEU A 188 6.53 -0.83 30.58
N THR A 189 5.66 0.16 30.77
CA THR A 189 5.08 0.45 32.10
C THR A 189 3.92 -0.48 32.47
N ASN A 190 3.42 -1.29 31.53
CA ASN A 190 2.36 -2.24 31.79
C ASN A 190 2.94 -3.58 32.29
N PRO A 191 2.68 -4.00 33.55
CA PRO A 191 3.23 -5.25 34.10
C PRO A 191 2.66 -6.51 33.43
N LYS A 192 1.55 -6.41 32.69
CA LYS A 192 0.92 -7.52 31.95
C LYS A 192 1.35 -7.56 30.48
N LEU A 193 2.26 -6.69 30.03
CA LEU A 193 2.69 -6.63 28.63
C LEU A 193 3.18 -8.00 28.12
N GLY A 194 3.92 -8.75 28.94
CA GLY A 194 4.36 -10.11 28.60
C GLY A 194 3.21 -11.04 28.24
N ASN A 195 2.11 -11.02 29.01
CA ASN A 195 0.93 -11.83 28.73
C ASN A 195 0.20 -11.40 27.45
N ILE A 196 0.21 -10.10 27.13
CA ILE A 196 -0.35 -9.59 25.87
C ILE A 196 0.47 -10.14 24.69
N ILE A 197 1.79 -10.04 24.75
CA ILE A 197 2.69 -10.54 23.70
C ILE A 197 2.58 -12.06 23.56
N GLU A 198 2.54 -12.79 24.67
CA GLU A 198 2.36 -14.24 24.67
C GLU A 198 1.03 -14.65 24.02
N SER A 199 -0.06 -13.95 24.32
CA SER A 199 -1.35 -14.19 23.69
C SER A 199 -1.30 -13.94 22.18
N ALA A 200 -0.66 -12.86 21.75
CA ALA A 200 -0.49 -12.57 20.32
C ALA A 200 0.33 -13.67 19.63
N TYR A 201 1.43 -14.12 20.25
CA TYR A 201 2.26 -15.20 19.75
C TYR A 201 1.47 -16.50 19.59
N LYS A 202 0.68 -16.90 20.60
CA LYS A 202 -0.21 -18.08 20.54
C LYS A 202 -1.23 -18.02 19.41
N ASN A 203 -1.61 -16.83 18.96
CA ASN A 203 -2.51 -16.60 17.84
C ASN A 203 -1.79 -16.40 16.49
N ASN A 204 -0.49 -16.74 16.40
CA ASN A 204 0.36 -16.55 15.22
C ASN A 204 0.40 -15.09 14.73
N ILE A 205 0.37 -14.14 15.66
CA ILE A 205 0.44 -12.71 15.34
C ILE A 205 1.85 -12.22 15.62
N ARG A 206 2.52 -11.71 14.59
CA ARG A 206 3.74 -10.93 14.76
C ARG A 206 3.39 -9.51 15.18
N VAL A 207 3.80 -9.13 16.39
CA VAL A 207 3.49 -7.80 16.95
C VAL A 207 4.76 -6.99 17.15
N PRO A 208 5.06 -5.99 16.30
CA PRO A 208 6.09 -5.02 16.61
C PRO A 208 5.71 -4.21 17.86
N LEU A 209 6.68 -4.05 18.75
CA LEU A 209 6.61 -3.22 19.95
C LEU A 209 7.36 -1.92 19.71
N ILE A 210 6.68 -0.78 19.89
CA ILE A 210 7.29 0.54 19.87
C ILE A 210 7.45 1.01 21.32
N THR A 211 8.68 1.19 21.76
CA THR A 211 9.04 1.56 23.13
C THR A 211 10.19 2.56 23.12
N ASN A 212 10.30 3.38 24.18
CA ASN A 212 11.48 4.18 24.44
C ASN A 212 12.70 3.37 24.90
N GLY A 213 12.52 2.09 25.24
CA GLY A 213 13.60 1.16 25.60
C GLY A 213 14.19 1.33 27.00
N TYR A 214 13.76 2.33 27.79
CA TYR A 214 14.35 2.62 29.10
C TYR A 214 14.17 1.48 30.11
N ALA A 215 13.01 0.81 30.07
CA ALA A 215 12.69 -0.31 30.94
C ALA A 215 12.81 -1.67 30.21
N LEU A 216 13.55 -1.72 29.10
CA LEU A 216 13.75 -2.95 28.34
C LEU A 216 14.90 -3.73 28.96
N THR A 217 14.58 -4.84 29.63
CA THR A 217 15.52 -5.74 30.31
C THR A 217 15.59 -7.09 29.63
#